data_AF-A0AAD5DN27-F1
#
_entry.id   AF-A0AAD5DN27-F1
#
_cell.length_a   1.000
_cell.length_b   1.000
_cell.length_c   1.000
_cell.angle_alpha   90.00
_cell.angle_beta   90.00
_cell.angle_gamma   90.00
#
_symmetry.space_group_name_H-M   'P 1'
#
loop_
_entity.id
_entity.type
_entity.pdbx_description
1 polymer ?
#
loop_
_entity_poly.entity_id
_entity_poly.type
_entity_poly.pdbx_seq_one_letter_code
_entity_poly.pdbx_strand_id
1 'polypeptide(L)'
;MGAGPSRQQPAPPPKKRVCIIGGGVAGMACAWSLSRFPERFEVEVWEALPYVGGVASTCAIDGGEEINDQVQGGAPSYRNNLLFFKEFGFEPHDVQFRIAFGTGDNAWTNHSDSALVLRWWGFSDAFRNEMVFPLTALFFGTGNQTPHVSAAIVARVFLDPQLRLFQYSPNRLLDEVPTMFAFPKLSTIFGTIADRIPATVRTGMRVASVQRSSAGVTVMDESGKTAQFDEVVFACGAEEAKRMLGADASWLERRLLGNVRYFNDLIVTHEDEEYMRRNYTLRLEDRDMYFIRTDPADRERVEMSFNLTMYQPHLQGRRNIYQSIFLDDTLKQHWTVGDIDPSKILKQRTTRQFAHTWRHFATWVPWVPLLQGRRHAWYCGAYTLFNTHEIATMSGLAVAERLGAPYPFGHDKLAAQQFDTYLRLAHGPFARRSQQAAAALSPVANGTAGLKDE
;
A
#
# COMPACT_ATOMS: atom_id res chain seq x y z
N MET A 1 -27.94 -34.99 53.03
CA MET A 1 -27.99 -34.05 51.89
C MET A 1 -26.81 -34.36 50.99
N GLY A 2 -27.02 -35.12 49.92
CA GLY A 2 -25.94 -35.47 48.98
C GLY A 2 -25.58 -34.25 48.13
N ALA A 3 -24.30 -33.87 48.12
CA ALA A 3 -23.78 -32.89 47.19
C ALA A 3 -23.93 -33.44 45.77
N GLY A 4 -24.78 -32.80 44.96
CA GLY A 4 -24.93 -33.14 43.55
C GLY A 4 -23.61 -32.94 42.79
N PRO A 5 -23.38 -33.69 41.71
CA PRO A 5 -22.14 -33.60 40.95
C PRO A 5 -21.96 -32.19 40.40
N SER A 6 -20.82 -31.58 40.68
CA SER A 6 -20.41 -30.31 40.09
C SER A 6 -20.41 -30.47 38.57
N ARG A 7 -21.26 -29.70 37.88
CA ARG A 7 -21.20 -29.58 36.42
C ARG A 7 -19.83 -29.00 36.07
N GLN A 8 -18.93 -29.85 35.59
CA GLN A 8 -17.69 -29.39 34.96
C GLN A 8 -18.08 -28.42 33.84
N GLN A 9 -17.56 -27.19 33.89
CA GLN A 9 -17.70 -26.26 32.78
C GLN A 9 -17.05 -26.89 31.54
N PRO A 10 -17.72 -26.84 30.36
CA PRO A 10 -17.13 -27.39 29.15
C PRO A 10 -15.80 -26.71 28.85
N ALA A 11 -14.81 -27.49 28.41
CA ALA A 11 -13.52 -26.96 28.00
C ALA A 11 -13.71 -25.88 26.92
N PRO A 12 -12.95 -24.77 26.96
CA PRO A 12 -13.05 -23.75 25.94
C PRO A 12 -12.75 -24.36 24.56
N PRO A 13 -13.42 -23.88 23.50
CA PRO A 13 -13.18 -24.38 22.15
C PRO A 13 -11.71 -24.23 21.76
N PRO A 14 -11.15 -25.14 20.94
CA PRO A 14 -9.77 -25.04 20.49
C PRO A 14 -9.54 -23.74 19.71
N LYS A 15 -8.36 -23.13 19.91
CA LYS A 15 -7.96 -21.93 19.19
C LYS A 15 -7.81 -22.23 17.71
N LYS A 16 -8.27 -21.32 16.87
CA LYS A 16 -8.08 -21.40 15.42
C LYS A 16 -6.65 -20.96 15.06
N ARG A 17 -5.87 -21.83 14.43
CA ARG A 17 -4.50 -21.56 13.98
C ARG A 17 -4.53 -20.92 12.59
N VAL A 18 -3.96 -19.73 12.45
CA VAL A 18 -4.00 -18.94 11.21
C VAL A 18 -2.58 -18.63 10.75
N CYS A 19 -2.24 -19.03 9.52
CA CYS A 19 -1.01 -18.63 8.85
C CYS A 19 -1.27 -17.44 7.94
N ILE A 20 -0.51 -16.36 8.11
CA ILE A 20 -0.54 -15.18 7.26
C ILE A 20 0.76 -15.17 6.45
N ILE A 21 0.64 -15.26 5.12
CA ILE A 21 1.78 -15.30 4.21
C ILE A 21 2.00 -13.89 3.66
N GLY A 22 3.08 -13.25 4.09
CA GLY A 22 3.43 -11.86 3.81
C GLY A 22 3.25 -10.96 5.04
N GLY A 23 4.34 -10.33 5.46
CA GLY A 23 4.46 -9.36 6.54
C GLY A 23 4.44 -7.90 6.06
N GLY A 24 3.82 -7.61 4.93
CA GLY A 24 3.48 -6.23 4.53
C GLY A 24 2.33 -5.66 5.37
N VAL A 25 1.93 -4.40 5.09
CA VAL A 25 0.90 -3.70 5.89
C VAL A 25 -0.42 -4.48 6.02
N ALA A 26 -0.87 -5.16 4.96
CA ALA A 26 -2.09 -5.97 5.00
C ALA A 26 -1.95 -7.17 5.95
N GLY A 27 -0.82 -7.87 5.88
CA GLY A 27 -0.54 -9.03 6.73
C GLY A 27 -0.39 -8.64 8.19
N MET A 28 0.37 -7.58 8.46
CA MET A 28 0.57 -7.08 9.82
C MET A 28 -0.71 -6.53 10.44
N ALA A 29 -1.57 -5.84 9.67
CA ALA A 29 -2.88 -5.39 10.15
C ALA A 29 -3.82 -6.58 10.47
N CYS A 30 -3.81 -7.63 9.63
CA CYS A 30 -4.56 -8.86 9.88
C CYS A 30 -4.05 -9.57 11.15
N ALA A 31 -2.73 -9.73 11.26
CA ALA A 31 -2.08 -10.39 12.38
C ALA A 31 -2.36 -9.68 13.70
N TRP A 32 -2.19 -8.36 13.73
CA TRP A 32 -2.56 -7.52 14.87
C TRP A 32 -4.02 -7.71 15.26
N SER A 33 -4.95 -7.60 14.30
CA SER A 33 -6.38 -7.67 14.59
C SER A 33 -6.81 -9.02 15.14
N LEU A 34 -6.30 -10.13 14.58
CA LEU A 34 -6.59 -11.49 15.08
C LEU A 34 -5.96 -11.75 16.45
N SER A 35 -4.68 -11.38 16.61
CA SER A 35 -3.90 -11.71 17.80
C SER A 35 -4.38 -10.99 19.07
N ARG A 36 -5.14 -9.89 18.94
CA ARG A 36 -5.87 -9.25 20.06
C ARG A 36 -6.86 -10.17 20.78
N PHE A 37 -7.15 -11.34 20.20
CA PHE A 37 -8.06 -12.34 20.76
C PHE A 37 -7.34 -13.69 20.90
N PRO A 38 -6.31 -13.77 21.77
CA PRO A 38 -5.47 -14.96 21.92
C PRO A 38 -6.21 -16.18 22.47
N GLU A 39 -7.41 -15.99 23.03
CA GLU A 39 -8.33 -17.06 23.43
C GLU A 39 -9.04 -17.72 22.25
N ARG A 40 -9.07 -17.07 21.08
CA ARG A 40 -9.72 -17.57 19.86
C ARG A 40 -8.74 -17.94 18.75
N PHE A 41 -7.59 -17.27 18.70
CA PHE A 41 -6.64 -17.42 17.60
C PHE A 41 -5.21 -17.69 18.08
N GLU A 42 -4.49 -18.48 17.29
CA GLU A 42 -3.04 -18.59 17.29
C GLU A 42 -2.56 -18.14 15.91
N VAL A 43 -1.72 -17.11 15.86
CA VAL A 43 -1.40 -16.41 14.61
C VAL A 43 0.10 -16.51 14.32
N GLU A 44 0.45 -16.97 13.13
CA GLU A 44 1.81 -16.92 12.60
C GLU A 44 1.87 -16.08 11.33
N VAL A 45 2.85 -15.17 11.23
CA VAL A 45 3.18 -14.43 10.01
C VAL A 45 4.46 -15.00 9.42
N TRP A 46 4.41 -15.46 8.18
CA TRP A 46 5.58 -15.97 7.44
C TRP A 46 5.93 -14.96 6.34
N GLU A 47 7.04 -14.25 6.54
CA GLU A 47 7.56 -13.21 5.65
C GLU A 47 8.82 -13.70 4.95
N ALA A 48 8.88 -13.56 3.63
CA ALA A 48 9.97 -14.04 2.80
C ALA A 48 11.23 -13.19 2.93
N LEU A 49 11.08 -11.88 3.14
CA LEU A 49 12.15 -10.93 3.36
C LEU A 49 12.71 -11.08 4.79
N PRO A 50 13.96 -10.68 5.04
CA PRO A 50 14.54 -10.70 6.38
C PRO A 50 13.92 -9.64 7.33
N TYR A 51 12.97 -8.85 6.85
CA TYR A 51 12.26 -7.79 7.58
C TYR A 51 10.78 -7.77 7.19
N VAL A 52 9.95 -7.15 8.03
CA VAL A 52 8.53 -6.86 7.77
C VAL A 52 8.32 -5.46 7.18
N GLY A 53 7.14 -5.21 6.60
CA GLY A 53 6.77 -3.95 5.94
C GLY A 53 6.66 -4.08 4.41
N GLY A 54 7.39 -5.02 3.80
CA GLY A 54 7.33 -5.27 2.36
C GLY A 54 7.78 -4.06 1.55
N VAL A 55 6.90 -3.51 0.70
CA VAL A 55 7.16 -2.26 -0.05
C VAL A 55 7.18 -1.02 0.85
N ALA A 56 6.72 -1.14 2.09
CA ALA A 56 6.83 -0.09 3.09
C ALA A 56 8.15 -0.25 3.85
N SER A 57 9.25 0.08 3.18
CA SER A 57 10.61 -0.12 3.68
C SER A 57 11.35 1.19 3.90
N THR A 58 12.27 1.16 4.87
CA THR A 58 13.33 2.14 5.04
C THR A 58 14.66 1.46 4.79
N CYS A 59 15.57 2.10 4.07
CA CYS A 59 16.90 1.56 3.83
C CYS A 59 17.97 2.65 3.86
N ALA A 60 19.19 2.26 4.21
CA ALA A 60 20.36 3.10 4.04
C ALA A 60 20.72 3.26 2.54
N ILE A 61 21.22 4.45 2.20
CA ILE A 61 21.81 4.78 0.90
C ILE A 61 23.30 5.07 1.05
N ASP A 62 24.02 5.10 -0.07
CA ASP A 62 25.41 5.55 -0.07
C ASP A 62 25.47 7.01 0.43
N GLY A 63 26.24 7.25 1.48
CA GLY A 63 26.22 8.49 2.27
C GLY A 63 25.68 8.34 3.70
N GLY A 64 25.06 7.19 4.02
CA GLY A 64 24.65 6.82 5.38
C GLY A 64 23.28 7.37 5.80
N GLU A 65 22.63 8.20 4.98
CA GLU A 65 21.22 8.53 5.15
C GLU A 65 20.33 7.28 5.09
N GLU A 66 19.27 7.27 5.89
CA GLU A 66 18.19 6.30 5.75
C GLU A 66 16.99 6.98 5.10
N ILE A 67 16.43 6.35 4.06
CA ILE A 67 15.28 6.87 3.32
C ILE A 67 14.15 5.85 3.34
N ASN A 68 12.91 6.33 3.35
CA ASN A 68 11.77 5.52 2.90
C ASN A 68 11.85 5.43 1.36
N ASP A 69 12.07 4.24 0.82
CA ASP A 69 12.56 4.05 -0.56
C ASP A 69 11.47 3.66 -1.58
N GLN A 70 10.23 3.51 -1.14
CA GLN A 70 9.08 3.20 -1.98
C GLN A 70 7.85 3.95 -1.44
N VAL A 71 7.21 3.41 -0.40
CA VAL A 71 6.12 4.10 0.28
C VAL A 71 6.73 5.24 1.08
N GLN A 72 6.27 6.46 0.85
CA GLN A 72 6.78 7.63 1.57
C GLN A 72 5.74 8.20 2.54
N GLY A 73 4.45 8.06 2.22
CA GLY A 73 3.39 8.77 2.91
C GLY A 73 1.98 8.40 2.45
N GLY A 74 1.01 9.20 2.85
CA GLY A 74 -0.41 8.98 2.58
C GLY A 74 -1.24 10.27 2.58
N ALA A 75 -2.52 10.14 2.25
CA ALA A 75 -3.48 11.24 2.30
C ALA A 75 -4.28 11.22 3.62
N PRO A 76 -4.92 12.32 4.02
CA PRO A 76 -5.85 12.35 5.16
C PRO A 76 -6.97 11.30 5.09
N SER A 77 -7.35 10.89 3.88
CA SER A 77 -8.32 9.84 3.62
C SER A 77 -7.82 8.42 3.95
N TYR A 78 -6.53 8.22 4.26
CA TYR A 78 -5.96 6.91 4.65
C TYR A 78 -6.26 6.59 6.12
N ARG A 79 -7.52 6.78 6.51
CA ARG A 79 -7.93 6.87 7.91
C ARG A 79 -7.69 5.57 8.67
N ASN A 80 -7.94 4.42 8.07
CA ASN A 80 -7.67 3.12 8.71
C ASN A 80 -6.17 2.89 8.92
N ASN A 81 -5.35 3.23 7.93
CA ASN A 81 -3.91 3.11 8.02
C ASN A 81 -3.32 4.04 9.10
N LEU A 82 -3.77 5.29 9.15
CA LEU A 82 -3.33 6.26 10.15
C LEU A 82 -3.73 5.84 11.57
N LEU A 83 -4.96 5.36 11.77
CA LEU A 83 -5.40 4.84 13.06
C LEU A 83 -4.61 3.59 13.45
N PHE A 84 -4.32 2.69 12.51
CA PHE A 84 -3.48 1.53 12.76
C PHE A 84 -2.07 1.89 13.19
N PHE A 85 -1.40 2.86 12.55
CA PHE A 85 -0.09 3.33 13.01
C PHE A 85 -0.15 4.03 14.36
N LYS A 86 -1.22 4.78 14.63
CA LYS A 86 -1.44 5.46 15.92
C LYS A 86 -1.55 4.50 17.10
N GLU A 87 -2.10 3.29 16.91
CA GLU A 87 -2.13 2.24 17.95
C GLU A 87 -0.74 1.82 18.43
N PHE A 88 0.30 2.06 17.63
CA PHE A 88 1.70 1.78 17.98
C PHE A 88 2.50 3.05 18.30
N GLY A 89 1.83 4.19 18.47
CA GLY A 89 2.45 5.45 18.85
C GLY A 89 3.10 6.23 17.70
N PHE A 90 2.76 5.91 16.45
CA PHE A 90 3.28 6.62 15.28
C PHE A 90 2.22 7.56 14.70
N GLU A 91 2.56 8.84 14.62
CA GLU A 91 1.77 9.84 13.91
C GLU A 91 2.55 10.30 12.66
N PRO A 92 1.87 10.57 11.54
CA PRO A 92 2.52 11.14 10.37
C PRO A 92 2.93 12.60 10.60
N HIS A 93 3.75 13.12 9.70
CA HIS A 93 4.06 14.55 9.61
C HIS A 93 3.33 15.20 8.45
N ASP A 94 2.78 16.39 8.68
CA ASP A 94 2.13 17.20 7.65
C ASP A 94 3.14 17.71 6.62
N VAL A 95 2.77 17.58 5.35
CA VAL A 95 3.56 18.02 4.21
C VAL A 95 2.67 18.76 3.22
N GLN A 96 3.08 19.97 2.85
CA GLN A 96 2.46 20.77 1.80
C GLN A 96 2.90 20.23 0.45
N PHE A 97 2.07 19.39 -0.19
CA PHE A 97 2.50 18.60 -1.32
C PHE A 97 2.50 19.40 -2.63
N ARG A 98 3.70 19.78 -3.09
CA ARG A 98 3.93 20.57 -4.30
C ARG A 98 4.46 19.72 -5.43
N ILE A 99 3.87 19.92 -6.61
CA ILE A 99 4.11 19.09 -7.79
C ILE A 99 4.47 19.99 -8.96
N ALA A 100 5.50 19.58 -9.70
CA ALA A 100 5.90 20.14 -10.98
C ALA A 100 5.63 19.17 -12.13
N PHE A 101 4.98 19.66 -13.18
CA PHE A 101 4.63 18.92 -14.38
C PHE A 101 5.33 19.51 -15.61
N GLY A 102 5.78 18.64 -16.52
CA GLY A 102 6.31 19.04 -17.82
C GLY A 102 7.73 19.58 -17.78
N THR A 103 8.18 20.11 -18.93
CA THR A 103 9.47 20.79 -19.13
C THR A 103 9.30 21.97 -20.08
N GLY A 104 10.20 22.95 -20.02
CA GLY A 104 10.19 24.12 -20.92
C GLY A 104 8.91 24.96 -20.83
N ASP A 105 8.42 25.42 -21.98
CA ASP A 105 7.25 26.33 -22.07
C ASP A 105 5.91 25.68 -21.68
N ASN A 106 5.86 24.34 -21.61
CA ASN A 106 4.67 23.58 -21.17
C ASN A 106 4.70 23.24 -19.67
N ALA A 107 5.71 23.72 -18.93
CA ALA A 107 5.86 23.43 -17.53
C ALA A 107 4.83 24.18 -16.67
N TRP A 108 4.22 23.48 -15.71
CA TRP A 108 3.28 24.08 -14.76
C TRP A 108 3.36 23.43 -13.38
N THR A 109 2.90 24.13 -12.35
CA THR A 109 2.87 23.64 -10.97
C THR A 109 1.45 23.64 -10.43
N ASN A 110 1.17 22.80 -9.43
CA ASN A 110 -0.17 22.68 -8.83
C ASN A 110 -0.64 23.93 -8.04
N HIS A 111 0.13 25.01 -7.99
CA HIS A 111 -0.13 26.18 -7.16
C HIS A 111 0.12 27.53 -7.87
N SER A 112 0.32 27.52 -9.19
CA SER A 112 0.48 28.73 -10.02
C SER A 112 -0.82 29.11 -10.76
N ASP A 113 -0.96 30.40 -11.08
CA ASP A 113 -2.15 30.96 -11.75
C ASP A 113 -2.19 30.49 -13.21
N SER A 114 -3.00 29.47 -13.51
CA SER A 114 -3.04 28.78 -14.80
C SER A 114 -4.21 29.28 -15.68
N ALA A 115 -4.11 30.54 -16.11
CA ALA A 115 -5.10 31.17 -17.01
C ALA A 115 -5.21 30.50 -18.41
N LEU A 116 -4.32 29.57 -18.76
CA LEU A 116 -4.30 28.89 -20.06
C LEU A 116 -5.13 27.60 -20.13
N VAL A 117 -5.47 26.98 -18.99
CA VAL A 117 -6.03 25.61 -18.95
C VAL A 117 -7.57 25.59 -19.11
N LEU A 118 -8.25 26.71 -18.83
CA LEU A 118 -9.71 26.71 -18.68
C LEU A 118 -10.48 27.37 -19.83
N ARG A 119 -9.79 27.84 -20.87
CA ARG A 119 -10.44 28.55 -22.00
C ARG A 119 -10.88 27.64 -23.16
N TRP A 120 -10.56 26.34 -23.12
CA TRP A 120 -10.73 25.39 -24.24
C TRP A 120 -11.51 24.13 -23.83
N TRP A 121 -12.79 24.26 -23.44
CA TRP A 121 -13.63 23.09 -23.19
C TRP A 121 -14.25 22.49 -24.46
N GLY A 122 -13.35 22.06 -25.34
CA GLY A 122 -13.54 20.98 -26.30
C GLY A 122 -12.27 20.11 -26.27
N PHE A 123 -12.01 19.50 -25.11
CA PHE A 123 -10.71 19.11 -24.58
C PHE A 123 -9.66 18.53 -25.57
N SER A 124 -8.44 19.07 -25.49
CA SER A 124 -7.28 18.69 -26.30
C SER A 124 -6.46 17.53 -25.71
N ASP A 125 -5.63 16.90 -26.53
CA ASP A 125 -4.68 15.85 -26.11
C ASP A 125 -3.71 16.34 -25.02
N ALA A 126 -3.35 17.63 -25.03
CA ALA A 126 -2.51 18.24 -24.00
C ALA A 126 -3.16 18.19 -22.61
N PHE A 127 -4.46 18.49 -22.49
CA PHE A 127 -5.15 18.43 -21.19
C PHE A 127 -5.17 17.01 -20.60
N ARG A 128 -5.34 15.98 -21.44
CA ARG A 128 -5.31 14.58 -20.98
C ARG A 128 -3.90 14.15 -20.57
N ASN A 129 -2.92 14.39 -21.44
CA ASN A 129 -1.56 13.86 -21.30
C ASN A 129 -0.70 14.65 -20.31
N GLU A 130 -0.93 15.96 -20.18
CA GLU A 130 -0.08 16.85 -19.38
C GLU A 130 -0.70 17.19 -18.02
N MET A 131 -1.96 16.80 -17.77
CA MET A 131 -2.67 17.11 -16.53
C MET A 131 -3.40 15.91 -15.91
N VAL A 132 -4.36 15.30 -16.61
CA VAL A 132 -5.18 14.22 -16.04
C VAL A 132 -4.38 12.95 -15.79
N PHE A 133 -3.56 12.53 -16.76
CA PHE A 133 -2.73 11.34 -16.62
C PHE A 133 -1.61 11.54 -15.58
N PRO A 134 -0.85 12.65 -15.58
CA PRO A 134 0.14 12.87 -14.54
C PRO A 134 -0.43 12.87 -13.11
N LEU A 135 -1.58 13.52 -12.88
CA LEU A 135 -2.24 13.50 -11.56
C LEU A 135 -2.71 12.09 -11.17
N THR A 136 -3.28 11.33 -12.10
CA THR A 136 -3.74 9.96 -11.82
C THR A 136 -2.58 8.99 -11.58
N ALA A 137 -1.48 9.15 -12.33
CA ALA A 137 -0.24 8.38 -12.21
C ALA A 137 0.34 8.49 -10.79
N LEU A 138 0.41 9.71 -10.28
CA LEU A 138 0.87 10.04 -8.93
C LEU A 138 0.05 9.35 -7.84
N PHE A 139 -1.27 9.56 -7.79
CA PHE A 139 -2.06 9.19 -6.61
C PHE A 139 -2.31 7.69 -6.47
N PHE A 140 -2.41 7.00 -7.59
CA PHE A 140 -2.63 5.55 -7.58
C PHE A 140 -1.36 4.76 -7.84
N GLY A 141 -0.21 5.43 -8.05
CA GLY A 141 1.00 4.77 -8.54
C GLY A 141 0.73 4.01 -9.84
N THR A 142 -0.08 4.58 -10.73
CA THR A 142 -0.51 3.88 -11.95
C THR A 142 0.51 3.98 -13.08
N GLY A 143 1.43 4.93 -12.99
CA GLY A 143 2.57 5.06 -13.91
C GLY A 143 2.13 5.05 -15.39
N ASN A 144 2.78 4.24 -16.22
CA ASN A 144 2.46 4.14 -17.65
C ASN A 144 1.11 3.44 -17.94
N GLN A 145 0.46 2.85 -16.93
CA GLN A 145 -0.86 2.25 -17.09
C GLN A 145 -1.99 3.27 -16.92
N THR A 146 -1.64 4.52 -16.60
CA THR A 146 -2.61 5.59 -16.35
C THR A 146 -3.64 5.79 -17.48
N PRO A 147 -3.26 5.76 -18.78
CA PRO A 147 -4.22 5.88 -19.87
C PRO A 147 -5.28 4.75 -19.89
N HIS A 148 -5.00 3.64 -19.22
CA HIS A 148 -5.87 2.45 -19.16
C HIS A 148 -6.59 2.30 -17.81
N VAL A 149 -6.45 3.28 -16.92
CA VAL A 149 -7.19 3.35 -15.65
C VAL A 149 -8.65 3.68 -15.94
N SER A 150 -9.58 3.02 -15.24
CA SER A 150 -11.01 3.26 -15.41
C SER A 150 -11.38 4.72 -15.12
N ALA A 151 -12.19 5.34 -15.99
CA ALA A 151 -12.68 6.70 -15.82
C ALA A 151 -13.43 6.91 -14.49
N ALA A 152 -14.02 5.87 -13.91
CA ALA A 152 -14.65 5.93 -12.59
C ALA A 152 -13.65 6.21 -11.45
N ILE A 153 -12.39 5.80 -11.60
CA ILE A 153 -11.32 6.02 -10.63
C ILE A 153 -10.83 7.46 -10.72
N VAL A 154 -10.60 7.94 -11.94
CA VAL A 154 -10.23 9.34 -12.22
C VAL A 154 -11.31 10.28 -11.68
N ALA A 155 -12.59 9.97 -11.93
CA ALA A 155 -13.71 10.76 -11.43
C ALA A 155 -13.72 10.89 -9.91
N ARG A 156 -13.34 9.86 -9.15
CA ARG A 156 -13.32 9.93 -7.68
C ARG A 156 -12.26 10.88 -7.12
N VAL A 157 -11.11 11.04 -7.79
CA VAL A 157 -10.05 11.97 -7.35
C VAL A 157 -10.54 13.42 -7.32
N PHE A 158 -11.47 13.76 -8.21
CA PHE A 158 -11.97 15.13 -8.36
C PHE A 158 -13.37 15.34 -7.76
N LEU A 159 -14.23 14.32 -7.78
CA LEU A 159 -15.66 14.48 -7.51
C LEU A 159 -16.14 13.88 -6.20
N ASP A 160 -15.40 12.94 -5.60
CA ASP A 160 -15.84 12.27 -4.37
C ASP A 160 -15.47 13.12 -3.14
N PRO A 161 -16.42 13.71 -2.40
CA PRO A 161 -16.09 14.59 -1.28
C PRO A 161 -15.27 13.94 -0.15
N GLN A 162 -15.27 12.60 -0.07
CA GLN A 162 -14.55 11.83 0.95
C GLN A 162 -13.19 11.32 0.47
N LEU A 163 -12.97 11.25 -0.84
CA LEU A 163 -11.73 10.74 -1.46
C LEU A 163 -11.03 11.77 -2.33
N ARG A 164 -11.65 12.93 -2.57
CA ARG A 164 -11.07 14.00 -3.37
C ARG A 164 -9.83 14.51 -2.68
N LEU A 165 -8.76 14.60 -3.46
CA LEU A 165 -7.47 15.09 -3.00
C LEU A 165 -7.31 16.58 -3.32
N PHE A 166 -8.17 17.10 -4.18
CA PHE A 166 -8.16 18.50 -4.57
C PHE A 166 -9.56 19.08 -4.60
N GLN A 167 -9.63 20.35 -4.25
CA GLN A 167 -10.79 21.17 -4.55
C GLN A 167 -10.61 21.78 -5.95
N TYR A 168 -11.50 21.45 -6.88
CA TYR A 168 -11.51 22.06 -8.19
C TYR A 168 -11.81 23.56 -8.07
N SER A 169 -10.97 24.39 -8.69
CA SER A 169 -11.16 25.84 -8.78
C SER A 169 -11.29 26.26 -10.24
N PRO A 170 -12.35 26.97 -10.65
CA PRO A 170 -12.51 27.43 -12.03
C PRO A 170 -11.54 28.57 -12.40
N ASN A 171 -10.73 29.06 -11.46
CA ASN A 171 -9.74 30.11 -11.71
C ASN A 171 -8.28 29.59 -11.59
N ARG A 172 -8.03 28.62 -10.70
CA ARG A 172 -6.69 28.09 -10.41
C ARG A 172 -6.49 26.62 -10.77
N LEU A 173 -7.53 25.96 -11.30
CA LEU A 173 -7.70 24.51 -11.44
C LEU A 173 -7.74 23.75 -10.11
N LEU A 174 -6.80 24.02 -9.19
CA LEU A 174 -6.73 23.47 -7.84
C LEU A 174 -6.74 24.64 -6.85
N ASP A 175 -7.65 24.62 -5.87
CA ASP A 175 -7.88 25.76 -4.97
C ASP A 175 -6.82 25.88 -3.86
N GLU A 176 -6.13 24.77 -3.53
CA GLU A 176 -5.17 24.68 -2.41
C GLU A 176 -4.03 23.69 -2.72
N VAL A 177 -2.87 23.90 -2.08
CA VAL A 177 -1.81 22.88 -1.99
C VAL A 177 -2.31 21.82 -1.01
N PRO A 178 -2.49 20.56 -1.43
CA PRO A 178 -3.07 19.55 -0.55
C PRO A 178 -2.10 19.20 0.57
N THR A 179 -2.65 19.10 1.79
CA THR A 179 -1.93 18.50 2.91
C THR A 179 -1.84 17.00 2.70
N MET A 180 -0.62 16.50 2.54
CA MET A 180 -0.29 15.08 2.57
C MET A 180 0.48 14.76 3.85
N PHE A 181 0.64 13.48 4.13
CA PHE A 181 1.32 12.98 5.32
C PHE A 181 2.57 12.22 4.92
N ALA A 182 3.74 12.63 5.43
CA ALA A 182 4.95 11.83 5.36
C ALA A 182 5.01 10.87 6.55
N PHE A 183 5.30 9.60 6.28
CA PHE A 183 5.46 8.62 7.34
C PHE A 183 6.87 8.71 7.97
N PRO A 184 7.00 8.46 9.28
CA PRO A 184 8.29 8.17 9.90
C PRO A 184 9.01 6.99 9.23
N LYS A 185 10.20 6.63 9.72
CA LYS A 185 10.93 5.45 9.24
C LYS A 185 10.05 4.21 9.34
N LEU A 186 9.64 3.69 8.19
CA LEU A 186 8.74 2.54 8.07
C LEU A 186 9.34 1.27 8.68
N SER A 187 10.66 1.08 8.61
CA SER A 187 11.33 -0.03 9.31
C SER A 187 11.09 0.01 10.82
N THR A 188 11.13 1.19 11.43
CA THR A 188 10.83 1.40 12.86
C THR A 188 9.36 1.10 13.16
N ILE A 189 8.44 1.56 12.30
CA ILE A 189 7.01 1.30 12.47
C ILE A 189 6.73 -0.20 12.42
N PHE A 190 7.12 -0.88 11.35
CA PHE A 190 6.82 -2.30 11.18
C PHE A 190 7.60 -3.21 12.14
N GLY A 191 8.84 -2.86 12.48
CA GLY A 191 9.59 -3.55 13.54
C GLY A 191 8.87 -3.46 14.88
N THR A 192 8.44 -2.25 15.27
CA THR A 192 7.67 -2.05 16.51
C THR A 192 6.36 -2.81 16.50
N ILE A 193 5.65 -2.86 15.36
CA ILE A 193 4.44 -3.66 15.23
C ILE A 193 4.77 -5.14 15.45
N ALA A 194 5.76 -5.69 14.73
CA ALA A 194 6.15 -7.09 14.85
C ALA A 194 6.54 -7.49 16.28
N ASP A 195 7.26 -6.62 16.99
CA ASP A 195 7.70 -6.86 18.37
C ASP A 195 6.58 -6.81 19.40
N ARG A 196 5.54 -5.98 19.16
CA ARG A 196 4.50 -5.69 20.14
C ARG A 196 3.20 -6.46 19.93
N ILE A 197 2.97 -7.07 18.77
CA ILE A 197 1.77 -7.88 18.55
C ILE A 197 1.91 -9.26 19.19
N PRO A 198 0.84 -9.83 19.77
CA PRO A 198 0.85 -11.18 20.33
C PRO A 198 0.71 -12.27 19.22
N ALA A 199 1.49 -12.16 18.15
CA ALA A 199 1.58 -13.13 17.05
C ALA A 199 3.03 -13.58 16.86
N THR A 200 3.24 -14.78 16.32
CA THR A 200 4.59 -15.24 15.96
C THR A 200 4.96 -14.70 14.59
N VAL A 201 5.92 -13.80 14.50
CA VAL A 201 6.41 -13.27 13.22
C VAL A 201 7.73 -13.96 12.84
N ARG A 202 7.77 -14.57 11.66
CA ARG A 202 8.93 -15.28 11.12
C ARG A 202 9.37 -14.61 9.82
N THR A 203 10.52 -13.94 9.84
CA THR A 203 11.16 -13.35 8.65
C THR A 203 12.12 -14.35 8.01
N GLY A 204 12.50 -14.11 6.75
CA GLY A 204 13.34 -15.02 5.96
C GLY A 204 12.67 -16.38 5.66
N MET A 205 11.36 -16.49 5.87
CA MET A 205 10.58 -17.72 5.74
C MET A 205 9.72 -17.66 4.49
N ARG A 206 10.36 -17.86 3.33
CA ARG A 206 9.66 -17.89 2.03
C ARG A 206 8.84 -19.17 1.91
N VAL A 207 7.55 -19.01 1.61
CA VAL A 207 6.64 -20.14 1.39
C VAL A 207 6.84 -20.70 -0.03
N ALA A 208 7.08 -22.01 -0.08
CA ALA A 208 7.20 -22.77 -1.32
C ALA A 208 5.84 -23.21 -1.84
N SER A 209 4.98 -23.77 -0.98
CA SER A 209 3.68 -24.29 -1.38
C SER A 209 2.63 -24.27 -0.27
N VAL A 210 1.36 -24.26 -0.66
CA VAL A 210 0.20 -24.34 0.21
C VAL A 210 -0.75 -25.43 -0.31
N GLN A 211 -1.09 -26.40 0.53
CA GLN A 211 -2.01 -27.49 0.22
C GLN A 211 -3.20 -27.45 1.18
N ARG A 212 -4.42 -27.59 0.66
CA ARG A 212 -5.65 -27.38 1.43
C ARG A 212 -6.54 -28.61 1.35
N SER A 213 -7.06 -29.04 2.50
CA SER A 213 -7.96 -30.19 2.64
C SER A 213 -9.17 -29.83 3.51
N SER A 214 -10.06 -30.78 3.75
CA SER A 214 -11.16 -30.61 4.72
C SER A 214 -10.67 -30.50 6.17
N ALA A 215 -9.43 -30.90 6.45
CA ALA A 215 -8.82 -30.84 7.78
C ALA A 215 -8.05 -29.53 8.04
N GLY A 216 -7.99 -28.62 7.07
CA GLY A 216 -7.24 -27.36 7.17
C GLY A 216 -6.19 -27.21 6.05
N VAL A 217 -5.08 -26.56 6.39
CA VAL A 217 -4.06 -26.09 5.45
C VAL A 217 -2.66 -26.54 5.89
N THR A 218 -1.92 -27.15 4.98
CA THR A 218 -0.49 -27.42 5.14
C THR A 218 0.30 -26.37 4.37
N VAL A 219 1.19 -25.66 5.06
CA VAL A 219 2.10 -24.66 4.48
C VAL A 219 3.52 -25.19 4.57
N MET A 220 4.26 -25.11 3.46
CA MET A 220 5.65 -25.55 3.35
C MET A 220 6.55 -24.38 2.96
N ASP A 221 7.62 -24.16 3.70
CA ASP A 221 8.66 -23.20 3.33
C ASP A 221 9.67 -23.77 2.31
N GLU A 222 10.55 -22.92 1.78
CA GLU A 222 11.57 -23.34 0.81
C GLU A 222 12.67 -24.24 1.39
N SER A 223 12.80 -24.33 2.71
CA SER A 223 13.69 -25.30 3.36
C SER A 223 13.07 -26.71 3.42
N GLY A 224 11.78 -26.84 3.06
CA GLY A 224 11.01 -28.08 3.14
C GLY A 224 10.31 -28.28 4.49
N LYS A 225 10.37 -27.31 5.40
CA LYS A 225 9.67 -27.39 6.68
C LYS A 225 8.18 -27.15 6.47
N THR A 226 7.36 -28.05 7.02
CA THR A 226 5.90 -27.99 6.92
C THR A 226 5.25 -27.64 8.25
N ALA A 227 4.16 -26.89 8.23
CA ALA A 227 3.29 -26.65 9.37
C ALA A 227 1.80 -26.73 8.96
N GLN A 228 0.96 -27.16 9.91
CA GLN A 228 -0.49 -27.25 9.73
C GLN A 228 -1.19 -26.02 10.32
N PHE A 229 -2.27 -25.57 9.71
CA PHE A 229 -3.11 -24.45 10.15
C PHE A 229 -4.58 -24.72 9.81
N ASP A 230 -5.50 -24.03 10.47
CA ASP A 230 -6.93 -24.10 10.14
C ASP A 230 -7.30 -23.16 8.99
N GLU A 231 -6.58 -22.04 8.84
CA GLU A 231 -6.79 -21.03 7.82
C GLU A 231 -5.46 -20.50 7.29
N VAL A 232 -5.45 -20.11 6.02
CA VAL A 232 -4.34 -19.37 5.40
C VAL A 232 -4.83 -18.03 4.84
N VAL A 233 -4.05 -16.98 5.10
CA VAL A 233 -4.28 -15.63 4.58
C VAL A 233 -3.13 -15.27 3.66
N PHE A 234 -3.42 -15.12 2.37
CA PHE A 234 -2.48 -14.62 1.38
C PHE A 234 -2.44 -13.09 1.44
N ALA A 235 -1.47 -12.56 2.19
CA ALA A 235 -1.14 -11.14 2.30
C ALA A 235 0.07 -10.75 1.41
N CYS A 236 0.21 -11.44 0.28
CA CYS A 236 1.26 -11.29 -0.71
C CYS A 236 0.67 -10.99 -2.10
N GLY A 237 1.50 -10.81 -3.13
CA GLY A 237 1.03 -10.61 -4.49
C GLY A 237 0.15 -11.76 -5.00
N ALA A 238 -0.83 -11.47 -5.85
CA ALA A 238 -1.74 -12.46 -6.42
C ALA A 238 -0.99 -13.55 -7.23
N GLU A 239 0.09 -13.17 -7.91
CA GLU A 239 0.96 -14.12 -8.62
C GLU A 239 1.68 -15.08 -7.68
N GLU A 240 2.13 -14.60 -6.51
CA GLU A 240 2.75 -15.42 -5.48
C GLU A 240 1.74 -16.36 -4.83
N ALA A 241 0.54 -15.86 -4.50
CA ALA A 241 -0.56 -16.70 -4.02
C ALA A 241 -0.88 -17.81 -5.03
N LYS A 242 -0.96 -17.47 -6.32
CA LYS A 242 -1.19 -18.45 -7.39
C LYS A 242 -0.04 -19.46 -7.51
N ARG A 243 1.22 -19.01 -7.41
CA ARG A 243 2.41 -19.86 -7.45
C ARG A 243 2.39 -20.88 -6.31
N MET A 244 2.18 -20.41 -5.07
CA MET A 244 2.17 -21.25 -3.87
C MET A 244 1.02 -22.26 -3.87
N LEU A 245 -0.15 -21.89 -4.41
CA LEU A 245 -1.27 -22.81 -4.56
C LEU A 245 -1.03 -23.87 -5.64
N GLY A 246 -0.26 -23.56 -6.69
CA GLY A 246 0.14 -24.52 -7.73
C GLY A 246 -1.02 -25.34 -8.29
N ALA A 247 -0.88 -26.67 -8.24
CA ALA A 247 -1.90 -27.60 -8.71
C ALA A 247 -3.19 -27.59 -7.86
N ASP A 248 -3.07 -27.25 -6.57
CA ASP A 248 -4.20 -27.18 -5.63
C ASP A 248 -5.13 -25.98 -5.90
N ALA A 249 -4.67 -24.96 -6.62
CA ALA A 249 -5.51 -23.84 -7.03
C ALA A 249 -6.75 -24.35 -7.82
N SER A 250 -7.94 -23.92 -7.41
CA SER A 250 -9.17 -24.16 -8.18
C SER A 250 -9.12 -23.44 -9.53
N TRP A 251 -9.98 -23.83 -10.46
CA TRP A 251 -10.10 -23.13 -11.75
C TRP A 251 -10.37 -21.64 -11.58
N LEU A 252 -11.26 -21.27 -10.65
CA LEU A 252 -11.61 -19.87 -10.41
C LEU A 252 -10.43 -19.11 -9.81
N GLU A 253 -9.73 -19.67 -8.82
CA GLU A 253 -8.51 -19.06 -8.25
C GLU A 253 -7.43 -18.83 -9.32
N ARG A 254 -7.14 -19.85 -10.14
CA ARG A 254 -6.14 -19.73 -11.23
C ARG A 254 -6.48 -18.63 -12.23
N ARG A 255 -7.77 -18.49 -12.56
CA ARG A 255 -8.29 -17.49 -13.48
C ARG A 255 -8.22 -16.09 -12.86
N LEU A 256 -8.79 -15.90 -11.68
CA LEU A 256 -8.88 -14.60 -11.02
C LEU A 256 -7.50 -14.07 -10.64
N LEU A 257 -6.67 -14.86 -9.94
CA LEU A 257 -5.32 -14.43 -9.56
C LEU A 257 -4.44 -14.14 -10.78
N GLY A 258 -4.65 -14.86 -11.88
CA GLY A 258 -3.93 -14.63 -13.14
C GLY A 258 -4.32 -13.35 -13.89
N ASN A 259 -5.42 -12.71 -13.53
CA ASN A 259 -5.86 -11.44 -14.13
C ASN A 259 -5.27 -10.22 -13.43
N VAL A 260 -4.68 -10.39 -12.24
CA VAL A 260 -3.92 -9.35 -11.56
C VAL A 260 -2.53 -9.29 -12.17
N ARG A 261 -2.18 -8.16 -12.78
CA ARG A 261 -0.92 -7.98 -13.51
C ARG A 261 0.07 -7.15 -12.69
N TYR A 262 1.35 -7.46 -12.89
CA TYR A 262 2.46 -6.80 -12.25
C TYR A 262 3.51 -6.44 -13.30
N PHE A 263 4.11 -5.27 -13.15
CA PHE A 263 5.24 -4.81 -13.97
C PHE A 263 6.46 -4.57 -13.08
N ASN A 264 7.64 -4.68 -13.66
CA ASN A 264 8.86 -4.31 -12.95
C ASN A 264 9.14 -2.84 -13.22
N ASP A 265 9.40 -2.10 -12.15
CA ASP A 265 9.82 -0.70 -12.20
C ASP A 265 11.24 -0.60 -11.64
N LEU A 266 12.05 0.29 -12.20
CA LEU A 266 13.39 0.61 -11.68
C LEU A 266 13.33 1.91 -10.89
N ILE A 267 13.71 1.84 -9.63
CA ILE A 267 13.86 2.99 -8.74
C ILE A 267 15.36 3.29 -8.63
N VAL A 268 15.75 4.52 -8.96
CA VAL A 268 17.12 5.02 -8.82
C VAL A 268 17.11 6.18 -7.84
N THR A 269 17.81 6.01 -6.72
CA THR A 269 18.08 7.10 -5.78
C THR A 269 19.41 7.74 -6.14
N HIS A 270 19.42 9.06 -6.32
CA HIS A 270 20.59 9.82 -6.77
C HIS A 270 20.59 11.25 -6.22
N GLU A 271 21.72 11.93 -6.34
CA GLU A 271 21.87 13.36 -6.02
C GLU A 271 22.12 14.22 -7.26
N ASP A 272 21.93 13.65 -8.46
CA ASP A 272 22.19 14.33 -9.72
C ASP A 272 21.17 15.45 -10.06
N GLU A 273 21.44 16.66 -9.58
CA GLU A 273 20.66 17.86 -9.91
C GLU A 273 20.72 18.23 -11.40
N GLU A 274 21.80 17.90 -12.11
CA GLU A 274 21.93 18.24 -13.54
C GLU A 274 20.98 17.41 -14.38
N TYR A 275 20.86 16.12 -14.07
CA TYR A 275 19.81 15.26 -14.61
C TYR A 275 18.42 15.83 -14.30
N MET A 276 18.17 16.24 -13.04
CA MET A 276 16.87 16.80 -12.66
C MET A 276 16.52 18.06 -13.44
N ARG A 277 17.45 19.00 -13.62
CA ARG A 277 17.24 20.24 -14.40
C ARG A 277 17.04 19.99 -15.89
N ARG A 278 17.62 18.91 -16.43
CA ARG A 278 17.53 18.55 -17.84
C ARG A 278 16.19 17.88 -18.17
N ASN A 279 15.71 17.02 -17.27
CA ASN A 279 14.56 16.15 -17.52
C ASN A 279 13.26 16.62 -16.83
N TYR A 280 13.34 17.51 -15.86
CA TYR A 280 12.19 18.00 -15.10
C TYR A 280 12.24 19.51 -14.90
N THR A 281 11.08 20.13 -14.67
CA THR A 281 11.04 21.51 -14.18
C THR A 281 11.40 21.56 -12.70
N LEU A 282 12.65 21.95 -12.42
CA LEU A 282 13.16 22.05 -11.06
C LEU A 282 13.15 23.50 -10.58
N ARG A 283 12.20 23.85 -9.71
CA ARG A 283 12.16 25.12 -8.99
C ARG A 283 12.45 24.87 -7.50
N LEU A 284 13.72 24.88 -7.12
CA LEU A 284 14.14 24.56 -5.75
C LEU A 284 13.55 25.52 -4.70
N GLU A 285 13.35 26.79 -5.08
CA GLU A 285 12.72 27.81 -4.24
C GLU A 285 11.26 27.47 -3.91
N ASP A 286 10.56 26.82 -4.86
CA ASP A 286 9.18 26.38 -4.69
C ASP A 286 9.07 25.11 -3.84
N ARG A 287 10.20 24.50 -3.45
CA ARG A 287 10.27 23.27 -2.66
C ARG A 287 9.42 22.14 -3.26
N ASP A 288 9.39 22.05 -4.59
CA ASP A 288 8.69 20.97 -5.29
C ASP A 288 9.22 19.61 -4.83
N MET A 289 8.29 18.71 -4.55
CA MET A 289 8.58 17.40 -3.95
C MET A 289 8.41 16.26 -4.94
N TYR A 290 7.61 16.49 -5.98
CA TYR A 290 7.24 15.48 -6.95
C TYR A 290 7.27 16.06 -8.34
N PHE A 291 7.87 15.30 -9.27
CA PHE A 291 8.13 15.72 -10.63
C PHE A 291 7.58 14.66 -11.57
N ILE A 292 6.83 15.09 -12.60
CA ILE A 292 6.44 14.21 -13.70
C ILE A 292 6.94 14.77 -15.01
N ARG A 293 7.58 13.87 -15.76
CA ARG A 293 7.97 14.06 -17.16
C ARG A 293 7.08 13.18 -18.03
N THR A 294 6.55 13.73 -19.10
CA THR A 294 5.91 12.96 -20.18
C THR A 294 6.93 12.77 -21.29
N ASP A 295 7.05 11.55 -21.85
CA ASP A 295 7.97 11.29 -22.96
C ASP A 295 7.55 12.11 -24.20
N PRO A 296 8.43 12.98 -24.74
CA PRO A 296 8.12 13.76 -25.93
C PRO A 296 7.82 12.90 -27.17
N ALA A 297 8.40 11.69 -27.26
CA ALA A 297 8.21 10.77 -28.37
C ALA A 297 6.94 9.92 -28.22
N ASP A 298 6.45 9.71 -26.99
CA ASP A 298 5.22 8.98 -26.70
C ASP A 298 4.49 9.59 -25.49
N ARG A 299 3.49 10.42 -25.77
CA ARG A 299 2.77 11.21 -24.75
C ARG A 299 1.90 10.38 -23.80
N GLU A 300 1.77 9.07 -24.03
CA GLU A 300 1.10 8.16 -23.10
C GLU A 300 2.03 7.67 -21.98
N ARG A 301 3.33 7.96 -22.10
CA ARG A 301 4.36 7.49 -21.17
C ARG A 301 4.88 8.59 -20.27
N VAL A 302 5.13 8.23 -19.02
CA VAL A 302 5.60 9.12 -17.99
C VAL A 302 6.78 8.52 -17.24
N GLU A 303 7.65 9.41 -16.78
CA GLU A 303 8.65 9.16 -15.77
C GLU A 303 8.35 10.07 -14.58
N MET A 304 8.64 9.59 -13.38
CA MET A 304 8.39 10.36 -12.17
C MET A 304 9.63 10.42 -11.30
N SER A 305 9.77 11.50 -10.56
CA SER A 305 10.84 11.66 -9.58
C SER A 305 10.31 12.33 -8.32
N PHE A 306 10.92 12.00 -7.18
CA PHE A 306 10.64 12.62 -5.88
C PHE A 306 11.88 13.31 -5.35
N ASN A 307 11.74 14.49 -4.75
CA ASN A 307 12.76 15.03 -3.85
C ASN A 307 12.48 14.53 -2.42
N LEU A 308 13.21 13.49 -2.02
CA LEU A 308 13.04 12.83 -0.72
C LEU A 308 13.43 13.77 0.43
N THR A 309 14.42 14.63 0.24
CA THR A 309 14.86 15.61 1.25
C THR A 309 13.75 16.59 1.61
N MET A 310 12.94 16.98 0.62
CA MET A 310 11.80 17.85 0.84
C MET A 310 10.61 17.10 1.44
N TYR A 311 10.35 15.88 0.95
CA TYR A 311 9.19 15.09 1.37
C TYR A 311 9.34 14.45 2.76
N GLN A 312 10.52 13.95 3.11
CA GLN A 312 10.76 13.17 4.33
C GLN A 312 11.37 14.06 5.43
N PRO A 313 10.66 14.30 6.55
CA PRO A 313 11.11 15.23 7.59
C PRO A 313 12.50 14.92 8.17
N HIS A 314 12.84 13.63 8.31
CA HIS A 314 14.13 13.19 8.85
C HIS A 314 15.32 13.42 7.91
N LEU A 315 15.07 13.86 6.68
CA LEU A 315 16.10 14.27 5.71
C LEU A 315 16.21 15.79 5.56
N GLN A 316 15.32 16.58 6.18
CA GLN A 316 15.34 18.04 6.03
C GLN A 316 16.66 18.64 6.50
N GLY A 317 17.16 19.63 5.75
CA GLY A 317 18.46 20.27 6.00
C GLY A 317 19.67 19.51 5.44
N ARG A 318 19.46 18.34 4.81
CA ARG A 318 20.51 17.63 4.05
C ARG A 318 20.55 18.09 2.59
N ARG A 319 21.51 17.54 1.83
CA ARG A 319 21.58 17.68 0.37
C ARG A 319 20.30 17.14 -0.28
N ASN A 320 19.99 17.62 -1.48
CA ASN A 320 18.84 17.11 -2.24
C ASN A 320 19.08 15.66 -2.65
N ILE A 321 18.23 14.76 -2.19
CA ILE A 321 18.22 13.36 -2.56
C ILE A 321 16.97 13.13 -3.39
N TYR A 322 17.18 12.69 -4.63
CA TYR A 322 16.12 12.41 -5.58
C TYR A 322 15.89 10.92 -5.69
N GLN A 323 14.66 10.54 -6.02
CA GLN A 323 14.29 9.19 -6.37
C GLN A 323 13.49 9.19 -7.67
N SER A 324 14.17 8.84 -8.76
CA SER A 324 13.58 8.72 -10.09
C SER A 324 13.08 7.29 -10.31
N ILE A 325 11.87 7.16 -10.83
CA ILE A 325 11.17 5.89 -11.04
C ILE A 325 10.90 5.73 -12.53
N PHE A 326 11.50 4.67 -13.08
CA PHE A 326 11.34 4.26 -14.46
C PHE A 326 10.39 3.08 -14.52
N LEU A 327 9.25 3.31 -15.16
CA LEU A 327 8.08 2.45 -15.06
C LEU A 327 8.04 1.47 -16.23
N ASP A 328 7.64 0.23 -15.94
CA ASP A 328 7.48 -0.87 -16.88
C ASP A 328 8.76 -1.20 -17.68
N ASP A 329 9.45 -2.24 -17.23
CA ASP A 329 10.72 -2.71 -17.79
C ASP A 329 10.64 -3.20 -19.24
N THR A 330 9.44 -3.33 -19.81
CA THR A 330 9.23 -3.56 -21.24
C THR A 330 9.46 -2.29 -22.09
N LEU A 331 9.56 -1.13 -21.44
CA LEU A 331 9.74 0.19 -22.04
C LEU A 331 11.14 0.78 -21.81
N LYS A 332 12.11 -0.04 -21.39
CA LYS A 332 13.50 0.36 -21.06
C LYS A 332 14.16 1.27 -22.09
N GLN A 333 13.87 1.09 -23.37
CA GLN A 333 14.43 1.89 -24.45
C GLN A 333 13.99 3.36 -24.43
N HIS A 334 12.95 3.70 -23.66
CA HIS A 334 12.47 5.08 -23.44
C HIS A 334 12.96 5.67 -22.12
N TRP A 335 13.58 4.87 -21.25
CA TRP A 335 14.01 5.31 -19.93
C TRP A 335 15.22 6.25 -20.03
N THR A 336 15.17 7.37 -19.33
CA THR A 336 16.29 8.32 -19.22
C THR A 336 17.30 7.94 -18.12
N VAL A 337 17.27 6.71 -17.62
CA VAL A 337 18.20 6.23 -16.58
C VAL A 337 19.67 6.40 -16.98
N GLY A 338 19.98 6.32 -18.29
CA GLY A 338 21.33 6.54 -18.82
C GLY A 338 21.81 8.00 -18.78
N ASP A 339 20.91 8.96 -18.52
CA ASP A 339 21.25 10.38 -18.39
C ASP A 339 21.74 10.75 -16.98
N ILE A 340 21.52 9.88 -16.00
CA ILE A 340 21.97 10.06 -14.61
C ILE A 340 23.47 9.77 -14.55
N ASP A 341 24.26 10.69 -14.00
CA ASP A 341 25.67 10.47 -13.73
C ASP A 341 25.86 9.26 -12.79
N PRO A 342 26.52 8.17 -13.23
CA PRO A 342 26.71 6.97 -12.42
C PRO A 342 27.41 7.22 -11.08
N SER A 343 28.25 8.26 -10.99
CA SER A 343 28.97 8.62 -9.76
C SER A 343 28.06 9.26 -8.69
N LYS A 344 26.88 9.75 -9.09
CA LYS A 344 25.89 10.40 -8.22
C LYS A 344 24.72 9.46 -7.86
N ILE A 345 24.78 8.19 -8.27
CA ILE A 345 23.79 7.17 -7.91
C ILE A 345 24.11 6.67 -6.50
N LEU A 346 23.12 6.78 -5.60
CA LEU A 346 23.25 6.38 -4.19
C LEU A 346 22.62 5.00 -3.92
N LYS A 347 21.67 4.57 -4.77
CA LYS A 347 21.03 3.26 -4.70
C LYS A 347 20.24 2.95 -5.99
N GLN A 348 20.15 1.67 -6.34
CA GLN A 348 19.21 1.17 -7.35
C GLN A 348 18.40 -0.01 -6.81
N ARG A 349 17.11 -0.06 -7.16
CA ARG A 349 16.20 -1.15 -6.78
C ARG A 349 15.19 -1.41 -7.88
N THR A 350 15.08 -2.67 -8.31
CA THR A 350 13.92 -3.10 -9.09
C THR A 350 12.79 -3.49 -8.14
N THR A 351 11.61 -2.92 -8.35
CA THR A 351 10.39 -3.27 -7.63
C THR A 351 9.37 -3.88 -8.58
N ARG A 352 8.41 -4.63 -8.02
CA ARG A 352 7.38 -5.31 -8.79
C ARG A 352 6.02 -4.79 -8.36
N GLN A 353 5.41 -3.99 -9.22
CA GLN A 353 4.26 -3.15 -8.90
C GLN A 353 2.98 -3.70 -9.53
N PHE A 354 1.90 -3.73 -8.75
CA PHE A 354 0.56 -4.10 -9.22
C PHE A 354 0.00 -3.03 -10.17
N ALA A 355 -0.59 -3.48 -11.28
CA ALA A 355 -1.17 -2.64 -12.31
C ALA A 355 -2.71 -2.61 -12.30
N HIS A 356 -3.27 -1.39 -12.31
CA HIS A 356 -4.70 -1.07 -12.34
C HIS A 356 -5.32 -1.22 -13.74
N THR A 357 -5.08 -2.36 -14.39
CA THR A 357 -5.63 -2.62 -15.72
C THR A 357 -7.16 -2.70 -15.70
N TRP A 358 -7.83 -2.36 -16.80
CA TRP A 358 -9.28 -2.59 -16.93
C TRP A 358 -9.67 -4.05 -16.65
N ARG A 359 -8.79 -5.01 -17.00
CA ARG A 359 -9.00 -6.44 -16.73
C ARG A 359 -9.09 -6.71 -15.23
N HIS A 360 -8.27 -6.06 -14.41
CA HIS A 360 -8.34 -6.18 -12.96
C HIS A 360 -9.73 -5.75 -12.43
N PHE A 361 -10.21 -4.57 -12.84
CA PHE A 361 -11.53 -4.08 -12.40
C PHE A 361 -12.70 -4.87 -12.96
N ALA A 362 -12.60 -5.38 -14.19
CA ALA A 362 -13.68 -6.15 -14.81
C ALA A 362 -13.72 -7.61 -14.33
N THR A 363 -12.57 -8.18 -13.94
CA THR A 363 -12.46 -9.63 -13.75
C THR A 363 -11.93 -10.06 -12.40
N TRP A 364 -11.25 -9.22 -11.63
CA TRP A 364 -10.84 -9.54 -10.26
C TRP A 364 -11.80 -8.93 -9.25
N VAL A 365 -11.94 -7.60 -9.24
CA VAL A 365 -12.70 -6.85 -8.23
C VAL A 365 -14.12 -7.37 -8.00
N PRO A 366 -14.98 -7.59 -9.02
CA PRO A 366 -16.34 -8.09 -8.80
C PRO A 366 -16.41 -9.56 -8.36
N TRP A 367 -15.33 -10.33 -8.55
CA TRP A 367 -15.33 -11.79 -8.37
C TRP A 367 -14.50 -12.27 -7.18
N VAL A 368 -13.61 -11.45 -6.63
CA VAL A 368 -12.86 -11.78 -5.40
C VAL A 368 -13.76 -12.15 -4.21
N PRO A 369 -14.99 -11.59 -4.03
CA PRO A 369 -15.89 -12.05 -2.97
C PRO A 369 -16.19 -13.55 -3.00
N LEU A 370 -16.17 -14.16 -4.18
CA LEU A 370 -16.44 -15.59 -4.32
C LEU A 370 -15.33 -16.46 -3.75
N LEU A 371 -14.10 -15.94 -3.61
CA LEU A 371 -12.94 -16.67 -3.12
C LEU A 371 -12.80 -16.61 -1.59
N GLN A 372 -13.24 -15.52 -0.96
CA GLN A 372 -12.95 -15.24 0.46
C GLN A 372 -13.49 -16.34 1.39
N GLY A 373 -12.59 -17.00 2.12
CA GLY A 373 -12.90 -18.04 3.10
C GLY A 373 -13.24 -19.39 2.48
N ARG A 374 -13.18 -19.53 1.15
CA ARG A 374 -13.34 -20.85 0.52
C ARG A 374 -12.10 -21.69 0.74
N ARG A 375 -12.30 -22.97 1.05
CA ARG A 375 -11.21 -23.96 1.21
C ARG A 375 -10.14 -23.43 2.18
N HIS A 376 -10.56 -22.80 3.28
CA HIS A 376 -9.66 -22.27 4.31
C HIS A 376 -8.69 -21.17 3.82
N ALA A 377 -8.99 -20.50 2.70
CA ALA A 377 -8.11 -19.50 2.09
C ALA A 377 -8.75 -18.11 2.02
N TRP A 378 -7.94 -17.10 2.34
CA TRP A 378 -8.32 -15.68 2.34
C TRP A 378 -7.28 -14.87 1.56
N TYR A 379 -7.73 -13.78 0.94
CA TYR A 379 -6.88 -12.93 0.09
C TYR A 379 -6.96 -11.48 0.54
N CYS A 380 -5.82 -10.89 0.88
CA CYS A 380 -5.70 -9.48 1.24
C CYS A 380 -4.42 -8.86 0.63
N GLY A 381 -4.36 -7.53 0.62
CA GLY A 381 -3.36 -6.74 -0.07
C GLY A 381 -4.00 -5.67 -0.95
N ALA A 382 -3.21 -4.69 -1.38
CA ALA A 382 -3.73 -3.55 -2.15
C ALA A 382 -4.40 -3.97 -3.48
N TYR A 383 -3.96 -5.09 -4.06
CA TYR A 383 -4.53 -5.66 -5.29
C TYR A 383 -5.98 -6.15 -5.14
N THR A 384 -6.56 -6.19 -3.93
CA THR A 384 -7.99 -6.48 -3.78
C THR A 384 -8.87 -5.39 -4.38
N LEU A 385 -8.38 -4.14 -4.44
CA LEU A 385 -9.14 -3.02 -5.01
C LEU A 385 -8.25 -1.96 -5.69
N PHE A 386 -7.45 -1.21 -4.93
CA PHE A 386 -6.55 -0.16 -5.43
C PHE A 386 -5.20 -0.24 -4.74
N ASN A 387 -4.12 0.02 -5.48
CA ASN A 387 -2.76 0.09 -4.95
C ASN A 387 -2.54 1.27 -3.99
N THR A 388 -3.04 1.15 -2.76
CA THR A 388 -2.86 2.14 -1.70
C THR A 388 -2.64 1.45 -0.36
N HIS A 389 -1.96 2.14 0.55
CA HIS A 389 -1.76 1.69 1.93
C HIS A 389 -3.07 1.54 2.70
N GLU A 390 -4.07 2.39 2.40
CA GLU A 390 -5.39 2.34 3.02
C GLU A 390 -6.15 1.07 2.64
N ILE A 391 -6.23 0.74 1.34
CA ILE A 391 -6.85 -0.51 0.89
C ILE A 391 -6.10 -1.72 1.46
N ALA A 392 -4.76 -1.71 1.43
CA ALA A 392 -3.98 -2.80 1.97
C ALA A 392 -4.27 -3.02 3.47
N THR A 393 -4.31 -1.95 4.27
CA THR A 393 -4.65 -2.04 5.70
C THR A 393 -6.08 -2.56 5.91
N MET A 394 -7.08 -1.96 5.25
CA MET A 394 -8.47 -2.39 5.35
C MET A 394 -8.66 -3.84 4.92
N SER A 395 -7.94 -4.29 3.89
CA SER A 395 -8.04 -5.67 3.39
C SER A 395 -7.62 -6.71 4.42
N GLY A 396 -6.56 -6.45 5.19
CA GLY A 396 -6.13 -7.30 6.28
C GLY A 396 -7.13 -7.33 7.44
N LEU A 397 -7.60 -6.14 7.84
CA LEU A 397 -8.62 -5.99 8.87
C LEU A 397 -9.94 -6.67 8.48
N ALA A 398 -10.29 -6.66 7.19
CA ALA A 398 -11.50 -7.30 6.68
C ALA A 398 -11.42 -8.83 6.75
N VAL A 399 -10.26 -9.43 6.45
CA VAL A 399 -10.05 -10.87 6.66
C VAL A 399 -10.18 -11.20 8.15
N ALA A 400 -9.55 -10.42 9.03
CA ALA A 400 -9.65 -10.62 10.48
C ALA A 400 -11.11 -10.54 10.98
N GLU A 401 -11.88 -9.53 10.53
CA GLU A 401 -13.31 -9.38 10.80
C GLU A 401 -14.10 -10.62 10.37
N ARG A 402 -13.84 -11.13 9.17
CA ARG A 402 -14.53 -12.30 8.62
C ARG A 402 -14.16 -13.60 9.34
N LEU A 403 -12.97 -13.68 9.90
CA LEU A 403 -12.53 -14.78 10.77
C LEU A 403 -13.08 -14.66 12.20
N GLY A 404 -13.66 -13.52 12.56
CA GLY A 404 -14.36 -13.28 13.81
C GLY A 404 -13.69 -12.27 14.74
N ALA A 405 -12.62 -11.58 14.34
CA ALA A 405 -12.00 -10.51 15.11
C ALA A 405 -12.65 -9.14 14.82
N PRO A 406 -13.43 -8.56 15.76
CA PRO A 406 -14.14 -7.30 15.53
C PRO A 406 -13.23 -6.16 15.08
N TYR A 407 -13.71 -5.40 14.10
CA TYR A 407 -13.06 -4.27 13.50
C TYR A 407 -12.69 -3.21 14.56
N PRO A 408 -11.41 -2.82 14.66
CA PRO A 408 -10.92 -2.00 15.77
C PRO A 408 -11.42 -0.55 15.77
N PHE A 409 -11.68 0.03 14.60
CA PHE A 409 -11.87 1.48 14.45
C PHE A 409 -13.33 1.89 14.28
N GLY A 410 -14.26 1.13 14.86
CA GLY A 410 -15.70 1.42 14.77
C GLY A 410 -16.10 2.79 15.34
N HIS A 411 -15.26 3.38 16.19
CA HIS A 411 -15.45 4.70 16.79
C HIS A 411 -15.20 5.86 15.82
N ASP A 412 -14.38 5.67 14.78
CA ASP A 412 -14.10 6.68 13.78
C ASP A 412 -15.07 6.56 12.60
N LYS A 413 -15.91 7.59 12.40
CA LYS A 413 -16.99 7.54 11.41
C LYS A 413 -16.48 7.35 9.97
N LEU A 414 -15.38 8.00 9.60
CA LEU A 414 -14.84 7.91 8.25
C LEU A 414 -14.21 6.54 8.02
N ALA A 415 -13.36 6.09 8.96
CA ALA A 415 -12.72 4.77 8.88
C ALA A 415 -13.78 3.66 8.79
N ALA A 416 -14.80 3.75 9.65
CA ALA A 416 -15.93 2.83 9.68
C ALA A 416 -16.70 2.77 8.36
N GLN A 417 -17.01 3.93 7.76
CA GLN A 417 -17.73 4.01 6.49
C GLN A 417 -16.90 3.45 5.32
N GLN A 418 -15.60 3.78 5.27
CA GLN A 418 -14.68 3.26 4.27
C GLN A 418 -14.55 1.74 4.39
N PHE A 419 -14.38 1.23 5.61
CA PHE A 419 -14.27 -0.19 5.89
C PHE A 419 -15.54 -0.95 5.52
N ASP A 420 -16.73 -0.47 5.90
CA ASP A 420 -18.00 -1.10 5.53
C ASP A 420 -18.19 -1.16 4.01
N THR A 421 -17.76 -0.13 3.31
CA THR A 421 -17.81 -0.08 1.85
C THR A 421 -16.85 -1.08 1.24
N TYR A 422 -15.60 -1.11 1.71
CA TYR A 422 -14.60 -2.09 1.28
C TYR A 422 -15.07 -3.52 1.55
N LEU A 423 -15.60 -3.80 2.75
CA LEU A 423 -16.07 -5.12 3.14
C LEU A 423 -17.17 -5.63 2.21
N ARG A 424 -18.13 -4.78 1.83
CA ARG A 424 -19.18 -5.14 0.86
C ARG A 424 -18.63 -5.42 -0.54
N LEU A 425 -17.64 -4.65 -0.98
CA LEU A 425 -17.05 -4.80 -2.32
C LEU A 425 -16.16 -6.04 -2.42
N ALA A 426 -15.29 -6.30 -1.43
CA ALA A 426 -14.28 -7.36 -1.48
C ALA A 426 -14.71 -8.68 -0.83
N HIS A 427 -15.69 -8.68 0.07
CA HIS A 427 -16.19 -9.88 0.76
C HIS A 427 -17.68 -10.16 0.52
N GLY A 428 -18.34 -9.36 -0.35
CA GLY A 428 -19.68 -9.61 -0.87
C GLY A 428 -20.74 -8.67 -0.29
N PRO A 429 -21.86 -8.44 -1.00
CA PRO A 429 -22.81 -7.36 -0.69
C PRO A 429 -23.53 -7.53 0.65
N PHE A 430 -23.60 -8.76 1.17
CA PHE A 430 -24.21 -9.09 2.46
C PHE A 430 -23.20 -9.09 3.62
N ALA A 431 -21.92 -8.88 3.35
CA ALA A 431 -20.90 -8.79 4.40
C ALA A 431 -21.16 -7.53 5.25
N ARG A 432 -21.16 -7.72 6.57
CA ARG A 432 -21.35 -6.67 7.57
C ARG A 432 -20.34 -6.86 8.67
N ARG A 433 -19.91 -5.75 9.28
CA ARG A 433 -19.18 -5.79 10.54
C ARG A 433 -20.05 -6.45 11.62
N SER A 434 -19.39 -7.13 12.53
CA SER A 434 -19.94 -7.61 13.79
C SER A 434 -20.41 -6.43 14.63
N GLN A 435 -21.53 -6.61 15.33
CA GLN A 435 -22.09 -5.60 16.25
C GLN A 435 -21.40 -5.60 17.61
N GLN A 436 -20.40 -6.46 17.82
CA GLN A 436 -19.63 -6.47 19.06
C GLN A 436 -18.85 -5.16 19.15
N ALA A 437 -19.02 -4.43 20.25
CA ALA A 437 -18.16 -3.31 20.56
C ALA A 437 -16.71 -3.81 20.47
N ALA A 438 -15.86 -3.11 19.72
CA ALA A 438 -14.42 -3.26 19.89
C ALA A 438 -14.18 -3.05 21.38
N ALA A 439 -13.88 -4.12 22.12
CA ALA A 439 -13.54 -3.99 23.53
C ALA A 439 -12.46 -2.90 23.57
N ALA A 440 -12.68 -1.89 24.41
CA ALA A 440 -11.68 -0.86 24.67
C ALA A 440 -10.49 -1.58 25.32
N LEU A 441 -9.63 -2.13 24.48
CA LEU A 441 -8.39 -2.74 24.89
C LEU A 441 -7.45 -1.58 25.16
N SER A 442 -6.79 -1.62 26.32
CA SER A 442 -5.75 -0.68 26.67
C SER A 442 -4.79 -0.53 25.49
N PRO A 443 -4.36 0.69 25.14
CA PRO A 443 -3.33 0.88 24.13
C PRO A 443 -2.15 -0.04 24.45
N VAL A 444 -1.55 -0.62 23.41
CA VAL A 444 -0.36 -1.47 23.54
C VAL A 444 0.61 -0.74 24.46
N ALA A 445 0.95 -1.36 25.60
CA ALA A 445 1.67 -0.68 26.68
C ALA A 445 2.90 0.04 26.10
N ASN A 446 2.97 1.35 26.29
CA ASN A 446 4.13 2.15 25.93
C ASN A 446 5.29 1.72 26.82
N GLY A 447 6.04 0.70 26.38
CA GLY A 447 7.41 0.51 26.82
C GLY A 447 8.22 1.67 26.28
N THR A 448 8.35 2.73 27.07
CA THR A 448 9.33 3.79 26.85
C THR A 448 10.71 3.17 27.04
N ALA A 449 11.24 2.53 26.00
CA ALA A 449 12.69 2.44 25.85
C ALA A 449 13.14 3.87 25.53
N GLY A 450 13.69 4.54 26.53
CA GLY A 450 14.20 5.90 26.39
C GLY A 450 15.17 5.96 25.22
N LEU A 451 14.80 6.71 24.19
CA LEU A 451 15.76 7.34 23.29
C LEU A 451 16.59 8.28 24.18
N LYS A 452 17.77 7.82 24.58
CA LYS A 452 18.82 8.73 25.02
C LYS A 452 19.37 9.36 23.76
N ASP A 453 19.26 10.68 23.71
CA ASP A 453 20.02 11.52 22.78
C ASP A 453 21.52 11.23 22.98
N GLU A 454 22.18 10.75 21.92
CA GLU A 454 23.60 10.98 21.64
C GLU A 454 23.78 11.26 20.14
#